data_AF-A0A3D2MH34-F1
#
_entry.id   AF-A0A3D2MH34-F1
#
_cell.length_a   1.000
_cell.length_b   1.000
_cell.length_c   1.000
_cell.angle_alpha   90.00
_cell.angle_beta   90.00
_cell.angle_gamma   90.00
#
_symmetry.space_group_name_H-M   'P 1'
#
loop_
_entity.id
_entity.type
_entity.pdbx_description
1 polymer ?
#
loop_
_entity_poly.entity_id
_entity_poly.type
_entity_poly.pdbx_seq_one_letter_code
_entity_poly.pdbx_strand_id
1 'polypeptide(L)'
;MYWPKLHVHTAIIVRIILITLFMFASSTLIWYLLAGAHLAVHASSPTIRETTLPSPIPWGVSFDASGNVWVAEPGCDPTPICSPQQAPGNIAQYNRQNFSLVQNYAEPGGYAPPLFLAVDTNGAIWFTEPSINAIGELMPNNGNPTWKQYIVPTPNASPYDLTFDQAGNLWFTEFTASKIGEFNPATQVFTETPTPTPNSNPYGIVGPDSNTGAIWFTENNSAVSQIGRFTPPLSGTLSTTSIDE
;
A
#
# COMPACT_ATOMS: atom_id res chain seq x y z
N MET A 1 44.84 -28.42 -59.27
CA MET A 1 45.25 -27.28 -58.41
C MET A 1 44.19 -26.19 -58.56
N TYR A 2 43.40 -25.81 -57.56
CA TYR A 2 43.75 -24.95 -56.39
C TYR A 2 44.23 -23.55 -56.83
N TRP A 3 43.65 -22.40 -56.40
CA TRP A 3 42.45 -22.11 -55.58
C TRP A 3 42.04 -20.63 -55.77
N PRO A 4 40.76 -20.25 -55.98
CA PRO A 4 40.29 -18.88 -55.74
C PRO A 4 39.51 -18.83 -54.41
N LYS A 5 40.19 -18.53 -53.30
CA LYS A 5 39.55 -18.46 -51.97
C LYS A 5 39.66 -17.10 -51.26
N LEU A 6 40.62 -16.26 -51.64
CA LEU A 6 41.01 -15.10 -50.81
C LEU A 6 39.95 -13.99 -50.73
N HIS A 7 39.27 -13.67 -51.84
CA HIS A 7 38.37 -12.50 -51.91
C HIS A 7 37.07 -12.67 -51.11
N VAL A 8 36.53 -13.89 -51.00
CA VAL A 8 35.28 -14.15 -50.28
C VAL A 8 35.47 -13.99 -48.77
N HIS A 9 36.61 -14.42 -48.23
CA HIS A 9 36.92 -14.25 -46.81
C HIS A 9 37.02 -12.77 -46.43
N THR A 10 37.68 -11.93 -47.23
CA THR A 10 37.78 -10.48 -46.95
C THR A 10 36.42 -9.80 -46.91
N ALA A 11 35.53 -10.10 -47.87
CA ALA A 11 34.19 -9.53 -47.91
C ALA A 11 33.31 -9.97 -46.72
N ILE A 12 33.44 -11.22 -46.27
CA ILE A 12 32.75 -11.73 -45.08
C ILE A 12 33.28 -11.05 -43.80
N ILE A 13 34.60 -10.90 -43.67
CA ILE A 13 35.23 -10.24 -42.51
C ILE A 13 34.77 -8.77 -42.43
N VAL A 14 34.76 -8.03 -43.54
CA VAL A 14 34.27 -6.64 -43.57
C VAL A 14 32.79 -6.55 -43.19
N ARG A 15 31.94 -7.49 -43.65
CA ARG A 15 30.52 -7.52 -43.23
C ARG A 15 30.36 -7.81 -41.74
N ILE A 16 31.13 -8.74 -41.18
CA ILE A 16 31.08 -9.04 -39.74
C ILE A 16 31.51 -7.81 -38.93
N ILE A 17 32.59 -7.13 -39.32
CA ILE A 17 33.06 -5.90 -38.66
C ILE A 17 32.00 -4.79 -38.73
N LEU A 18 31.34 -4.59 -39.87
CA LEU A 18 30.28 -3.60 -40.00
C LEU A 18 29.05 -3.94 -39.15
N ILE A 19 28.66 -5.22 -39.07
CA ILE A 19 27.55 -5.67 -38.23
C ILE A 19 27.88 -5.49 -36.74
N THR A 20 29.09 -5.85 -36.29
CA THR A 20 29.47 -5.64 -34.89
C THR A 20 29.55 -4.15 -34.53
N LEU A 21 30.15 -3.31 -35.38
CA LEU A 21 30.16 -1.86 -35.21
C LEU A 21 28.74 -1.27 -35.14
N PHE A 22 27.82 -1.73 -35.99
CA PHE A 22 26.42 -1.31 -35.94
C PHE A 22 25.72 -1.76 -34.66
N MET A 23 25.98 -2.99 -34.18
CA MET A 23 25.46 -3.48 -32.91
C MET A 23 25.97 -2.65 -31.73
N PHE A 24 27.27 -2.33 -31.67
CA PHE A 24 27.84 -1.45 -30.63
C PHE A 24 27.31 0.00 -30.71
N ALA A 25 27.11 0.55 -31.91
CA ALA A 25 26.47 1.84 -32.09
C ALA A 25 25.00 1.84 -31.64
N SER A 26 24.26 0.75 -31.92
CA SER A 26 22.86 0.63 -31.50
C SER A 26 22.71 0.44 -29.98
N SER A 27 23.56 -0.37 -29.34
CA SER A 27 23.49 -0.60 -27.90
C SER A 27 23.89 0.63 -27.10
N THR A 28 24.91 1.37 -27.53
CA THR A 28 25.28 2.65 -26.92
C THR A 28 24.17 3.69 -27.08
N LEU A 29 23.57 3.82 -28.28
CA LEU A 29 22.44 4.75 -28.50
C LEU A 29 21.22 4.40 -27.64
N ILE A 30 20.87 3.10 -27.52
CA ILE A 30 19.81 2.62 -26.62
C ILE A 30 20.14 2.97 -25.16
N TRP A 31 21.38 2.80 -24.72
CA TRP A 31 21.80 3.14 -23.36
C TRP A 31 21.69 4.65 -23.10
N TYR A 32 22.09 5.50 -24.04
CA TYR A 32 21.92 6.96 -23.92
C TYR A 32 20.45 7.39 -23.89
N LEU A 33 19.58 6.77 -24.69
CA LEU A 33 18.14 7.05 -24.70
C LEU A 33 17.47 6.61 -23.39
N LEU A 34 17.79 5.42 -22.88
CA LEU A 34 17.24 4.89 -21.63
C LEU A 34 17.79 5.65 -20.41
N ALA A 35 19.10 5.91 -20.33
CA ALA A 35 19.70 6.69 -19.25
C ALA A 35 19.23 8.16 -19.27
N GLY A 36 19.07 8.76 -20.46
CA GLY A 36 18.50 10.10 -20.61
C GLY A 36 17.06 10.18 -20.11
N ALA A 37 16.23 9.18 -20.41
CA ALA A 37 14.88 9.08 -19.87
C ALA A 37 14.87 8.88 -18.34
N HIS A 38 15.80 8.09 -17.80
CA HIS A 38 15.91 7.84 -16.36
C HIS A 38 16.39 9.06 -15.55
N LEU A 39 17.20 9.94 -16.16
CA LEU A 39 17.68 11.18 -15.54
C LEU A 39 16.64 12.32 -15.61
N ALA A 40 15.74 12.31 -16.60
CA ALA A 40 14.74 13.35 -16.79
C ALA A 40 13.58 13.34 -15.76
N VAL A 41 13.46 12.29 -14.94
CA VAL A 41 12.39 12.12 -13.93
C VAL A 41 12.74 12.74 -12.57
N HIS A 42 14.02 13.03 -12.32
CA HIS A 42 14.43 13.68 -11.08
C HIS A 42 14.25 15.20 -11.16
N ALA A 43 13.29 15.73 -10.37
CA ALA A 43 13.19 17.16 -10.11
C ALA A 43 14.54 17.68 -9.58
N SER A 44 14.97 18.84 -10.08
CA SER A 44 16.35 19.36 -9.89
C SER A 44 16.76 19.61 -8.44
N SER A 45 15.79 19.72 -7.53
CA SER A 45 15.92 19.48 -6.10
C SER A 45 14.60 18.91 -5.56
N PRO A 46 14.59 18.00 -4.57
CA PRO A 46 13.37 17.68 -3.83
C PRO A 46 12.89 18.92 -3.08
N THR A 47 11.57 19.17 -3.12
CA THR A 47 10.94 20.27 -2.37
C THR A 47 9.86 19.72 -1.46
N ILE A 48 9.92 20.06 -0.17
CA ILE A 48 8.87 19.77 0.79
C ILE A 48 7.86 20.93 0.76
N ARG A 49 6.57 20.60 0.84
CA ARG A 49 5.46 21.55 0.99
C ARG A 49 4.51 21.01 2.04
N GLU A 50 4.05 21.90 2.91
CA GLU A 50 3.25 21.58 4.08
C GLU A 50 2.05 22.55 4.16
N THR A 51 0.99 22.13 4.84
CA THR A 51 -0.13 22.97 5.23
C THR A 51 -0.59 22.59 6.63
N THR A 52 -1.24 23.52 7.33
CA THR A 52 -2.04 23.20 8.52
C THR A 52 -3.41 22.69 8.07
N LEU A 53 -3.91 21.61 8.70
CA LEU A 53 -5.27 21.11 8.47
C LEU A 53 -6.26 21.68 9.49
N PRO A 54 -7.57 21.73 9.19
CA PRO A 54 -8.59 22.21 10.13
C PRO A 54 -8.80 21.28 11.34
N SER A 55 -8.65 19.97 11.13
CA SER A 55 -8.74 18.96 12.19
C SER A 55 -7.37 18.75 12.85
N PRO A 56 -7.29 18.68 14.19
CA PRO A 56 -6.04 18.35 14.87
C PRO A 56 -5.68 16.88 14.64
N ILE A 57 -4.38 16.62 14.45
CA ILE A 57 -3.78 15.27 14.41
C ILE A 57 -4.32 14.43 13.22
N PRO A 58 -3.94 14.77 11.97
CA PRO A 58 -4.04 13.82 10.87
C PRO A 58 -3.14 12.60 11.14
N TRP A 59 -3.60 11.41 10.77
CA TRP A 59 -2.89 10.16 11.05
C TRP A 59 -2.52 9.41 9.76
N GLY A 60 -3.40 8.54 9.26
CA GLY A 60 -3.23 7.84 8.00
C GLY A 60 -3.38 8.75 6.78
N VAL A 61 -2.64 8.42 5.72
CA VAL A 61 -2.73 9.09 4.42
C VAL A 61 -2.67 8.05 3.30
N SER A 62 -3.52 8.24 2.28
CA SER A 62 -3.57 7.38 1.09
C SER A 62 -3.83 8.22 -0.16
N PHE A 63 -3.85 7.59 -1.33
CA PHE A 63 -4.19 8.23 -2.60
C PHE A 63 -5.12 7.36 -3.43
N ASP A 64 -6.04 7.98 -4.17
CA ASP A 64 -6.88 7.28 -5.14
C ASP A 64 -6.22 7.23 -6.53
N ALA A 65 -6.80 6.41 -7.43
CA ALA A 65 -6.35 6.28 -8.81
C ALA A 65 -6.49 7.57 -9.65
N SER A 66 -7.26 8.57 -9.18
CA SER A 66 -7.35 9.90 -9.79
C SER A 66 -6.28 10.87 -9.27
N GLY A 67 -5.51 10.46 -8.26
CA GLY A 67 -4.43 11.24 -7.67
C GLY A 67 -4.87 12.24 -6.61
N ASN A 68 -6.08 12.13 -6.05
CA ASN A 68 -6.45 12.87 -4.84
C ASN A 68 -5.77 12.24 -3.61
N VAL A 69 -5.53 13.05 -2.59
CA VAL A 69 -4.98 12.61 -1.31
C VAL A 69 -6.14 12.41 -0.33
N TRP A 70 -6.15 11.27 0.37
CA TRP A 70 -7.13 10.94 1.39
C TRP A 70 -6.43 10.90 2.75
N VAL A 71 -7.02 11.52 3.77
CA VAL A 71 -6.42 11.69 5.10
C VAL A 71 -7.41 11.26 6.17
N ALA A 72 -6.97 10.44 7.12
CA ALA A 72 -7.72 10.14 8.33
C ALA A 72 -7.51 11.27 9.34
N GLU A 73 -8.61 11.85 9.80
CA GLU A 73 -8.65 12.96 10.77
C GLU A 73 -9.36 12.49 12.05
N PRO A 74 -8.71 11.66 12.89
CA PRO A 74 -9.32 11.11 14.11
C PRO A 74 -9.74 12.16 15.14
N GLY A 75 -9.12 13.34 15.17
CA GLY A 75 -9.45 14.41 16.13
C GLY A 75 -9.03 14.09 17.58
N CYS A 76 -8.21 13.06 17.77
CA CYS A 76 -7.60 12.61 19.01
C CYS A 76 -6.13 12.25 18.76
N ASP A 77 -5.38 12.08 19.84
CA ASP A 77 -4.07 11.43 19.82
C ASP A 77 -4.26 9.91 20.04
N PRO A 78 -4.08 9.06 19.01
CA PRO A 78 -4.24 7.62 19.12
C PRO A 78 -2.95 6.96 19.65
N THR A 79 -2.52 7.34 20.85
CA THR A 79 -1.39 6.71 21.54
C THR A 79 -1.87 5.91 22.77
N PRO A 80 -2.19 4.60 22.63
CA PRO A 80 -2.18 3.77 21.41
C PRO A 80 -3.51 3.80 20.63
N ILE A 81 -4.64 4.14 21.26
CA ILE A 81 -5.94 4.24 20.59
C ILE A 81 -6.72 5.44 21.15
N CYS A 82 -7.63 5.98 20.36
CA CYS A 82 -8.53 7.02 20.83
C CYS A 82 -9.51 6.49 21.90
N SER A 83 -10.01 7.37 22.77
CA SER A 83 -11.03 7.00 23.76
C SER A 83 -12.28 6.43 23.07
N PRO A 84 -12.84 5.27 23.49
CA PRO A 84 -14.04 4.70 22.87
C PRO A 84 -15.31 5.55 22.98
N GLN A 85 -15.31 6.60 23.82
CA GLN A 85 -16.41 7.56 23.96
C GLN A 85 -16.17 8.87 23.20
N GLN A 86 -15.11 8.95 22.38
CA GLN A 86 -14.87 10.10 21.52
C GLN A 86 -15.93 10.19 20.42
N ALA A 87 -16.28 11.42 20.02
CA ALA A 87 -17.06 11.64 18.80
C ALA A 87 -16.36 11.01 17.58
N PRO A 88 -17.10 10.57 16.56
CA PRO A 88 -16.52 10.06 15.33
C PRO A 88 -15.58 11.09 14.67
N GLY A 89 -14.56 10.61 13.98
CA GLY A 89 -13.60 11.43 13.27
C GLY A 89 -14.10 11.85 11.89
N ASN A 90 -13.17 12.17 11.00
CA ASN A 90 -13.48 12.45 9.61
C ASN A 90 -12.49 11.76 8.67
N ILE A 91 -12.94 11.53 7.44
CA ILE A 91 -12.11 11.14 6.30
C ILE A 91 -12.12 12.31 5.31
N ALA A 92 -10.95 12.91 5.09
CA ALA A 92 -10.83 14.15 4.34
C ALA A 92 -10.14 13.94 2.98
N GLN A 93 -10.71 14.52 1.93
CA GLN A 93 -10.14 14.53 0.58
C GLN A 93 -9.44 15.86 0.32
N TYR A 94 -8.17 15.80 -0.08
CA TYR A 94 -7.32 16.95 -0.35
C TYR A 94 -6.78 16.94 -1.79
N ASN A 95 -6.69 18.12 -2.38
CA ASN A 95 -6.08 18.30 -3.70
C ASN A 95 -4.54 18.22 -3.60
N ARG A 96 -3.95 17.28 -4.35
CA ARG A 96 -2.51 16.97 -4.33
C ARG A 96 -1.59 18.12 -4.76
N GLN A 97 -2.08 19.11 -5.51
CA GLN A 97 -1.25 20.20 -6.06
C GLN A 97 -1.17 21.42 -5.14
N ASN A 98 -2.26 21.74 -4.43
CA ASN A 98 -2.41 22.99 -3.68
C ASN A 98 -2.86 22.81 -2.21
N PHE A 99 -3.05 21.56 -1.75
CA PHE A 99 -3.51 21.20 -0.41
C PHE A 99 -4.90 21.72 -0.03
N SER A 100 -5.73 22.18 -0.98
CA SER A 100 -7.09 22.60 -0.64
C SER A 100 -7.95 21.39 -0.28
N LEU A 101 -8.67 21.48 0.84
CA LEU A 101 -9.75 20.55 1.19
C LEU A 101 -10.80 20.55 0.08
N VAL A 102 -11.05 19.38 -0.50
CA VAL A 102 -12.05 19.15 -1.55
C VAL A 102 -13.39 18.80 -0.91
N GLN A 103 -13.38 17.84 0.01
CA GLN A 103 -14.54 17.39 0.77
C GLN A 103 -14.06 16.81 2.11
N ASN A 104 -14.82 17.05 3.18
CA ASN A 104 -14.61 16.33 4.44
C ASN A 104 -15.83 15.44 4.72
N TYR A 105 -15.59 14.16 5.06
CA TYR A 105 -16.63 13.18 5.32
C TYR A 105 -16.63 12.88 6.82
N ALA A 106 -17.53 13.53 7.55
CA ALA A 106 -17.79 13.21 8.95
C ALA A 106 -18.42 11.82 9.04
N GLU A 107 -17.89 10.98 9.92
CA GLU A 107 -18.37 9.62 10.11
C GLU A 107 -19.78 9.58 10.76
N PRO A 108 -20.62 8.57 10.45
CA PRO A 108 -21.94 8.44 11.07
C PRO A 108 -21.89 8.15 12.58
N GLY A 109 -23.00 8.39 13.28
CA GLY A 109 -23.14 7.97 14.67
C GLY A 109 -23.04 6.45 14.81
N GLY A 110 -22.16 5.98 15.69
CA GLY A 110 -21.83 4.55 15.89
C GLY A 110 -20.43 4.15 15.40
N TYR A 111 -19.80 5.01 14.61
CA TYR A 111 -18.39 4.91 14.20
C TYR A 111 -17.47 5.52 15.28
N ALA A 112 -16.18 5.30 15.15
CA ALA A 112 -15.13 5.81 16.03
C ALA A 112 -13.93 6.32 15.23
N PRO A 113 -13.11 7.23 15.77
CA PRO A 113 -12.00 7.88 15.06
C PRO A 113 -11.15 6.95 14.16
N PRO A 114 -11.04 7.25 12.84
CA PRO A 114 -10.35 6.39 11.89
C PRO A 114 -8.84 6.64 11.97
N LEU A 115 -8.02 5.59 11.88
CA LEU A 115 -6.56 5.72 11.97
C LEU A 115 -5.85 5.61 10.62
N PHE A 116 -5.94 4.47 9.96
CA PHE A 116 -5.25 4.19 8.69
C PHE A 116 -6.25 4.07 7.54
N LEU A 117 -5.79 4.32 6.31
CA LEU A 117 -6.62 4.34 5.11
C LEU A 117 -5.96 3.59 3.94
N ALA A 118 -6.77 2.87 3.16
CA ALA A 118 -6.42 2.47 1.80
C ALA A 118 -7.60 2.76 0.85
N VAL A 119 -7.30 2.86 -0.45
CA VAL A 119 -8.32 3.08 -1.49
C VAL A 119 -8.39 1.84 -2.38
N ASP A 120 -9.59 1.32 -2.59
CA ASP A 120 -9.80 0.18 -3.50
C ASP A 120 -9.88 0.62 -4.97
N THR A 121 -9.94 -0.35 -5.88
CA THR A 121 -10.00 -0.08 -7.33
C THR A 121 -11.33 0.52 -7.81
N ASN A 122 -12.36 0.53 -6.97
CA ASN A 122 -13.66 1.17 -7.23
C ASN A 122 -13.72 2.61 -6.68
N GLY A 123 -12.70 3.03 -5.92
CA GLY A 123 -12.66 4.33 -5.23
C GLY A 123 -13.30 4.33 -3.85
N ALA A 124 -13.58 3.16 -3.27
CA ALA A 124 -13.97 3.05 -1.87
C ALA A 124 -12.76 3.36 -0.97
N ILE A 125 -12.99 4.14 0.09
CA ILE A 125 -11.98 4.44 1.12
C ILE A 125 -12.22 3.48 2.27
N TRP A 126 -11.28 2.57 2.49
CA TRP A 126 -11.30 1.58 3.57
C TRP A 126 -10.44 2.08 4.73
N PHE A 127 -10.92 1.88 5.95
CA PHE A 127 -10.32 2.49 7.14
C PHE A 127 -10.45 1.62 8.39
N THR A 128 -9.61 1.86 9.40
CA THR A 128 -9.64 1.13 10.67
C THR A 128 -10.12 1.98 11.84
N GLU A 129 -10.95 1.36 12.68
CA GLU A 129 -11.55 1.95 13.88
C GLU A 129 -11.19 1.10 15.13
N PRO A 130 -9.91 1.10 15.57
CA PRO A 130 -9.43 0.17 16.58
C PRO A 130 -10.18 0.24 17.92
N SER A 131 -10.65 1.42 18.31
CA SER A 131 -11.38 1.64 19.58
C SER A 131 -12.74 0.93 19.68
N ILE A 132 -13.31 0.49 18.54
CA ILE A 132 -14.56 -0.29 18.47
C ILE A 132 -14.39 -1.63 17.75
N ASN A 133 -13.14 -2.04 17.48
CA ASN A 133 -12.79 -3.32 16.87
C ASN A 133 -13.36 -3.52 15.45
N ALA A 134 -13.32 -2.48 14.62
CA ALA A 134 -13.97 -2.49 13.30
C ALA A 134 -13.07 -2.01 12.15
N ILE A 135 -13.47 -2.38 10.94
CA ILE A 135 -13.02 -1.83 9.67
C ILE A 135 -14.22 -1.14 9.01
N GLY A 136 -14.03 0.10 8.56
CA GLY A 136 -15.01 0.88 7.84
C GLY A 136 -14.77 0.92 6.33
N GLU A 137 -15.84 1.17 5.58
CA GLU A 137 -15.85 1.43 4.14
C GLU A 137 -16.67 2.70 3.87
N LEU A 138 -16.06 3.68 3.21
CA LEU A 138 -16.70 4.88 2.69
C LEU A 138 -16.68 4.83 1.16
N MET A 139 -17.85 4.80 0.51
CA MET A 139 -17.97 5.17 -0.89
C MET A 139 -18.21 6.69 -0.99
N PRO A 140 -17.24 7.48 -1.48
CA PRO A 140 -17.40 8.92 -1.58
C PRO A 140 -18.37 9.29 -2.71
N ASN A 141 -19.33 10.15 -2.40
CA ASN A 141 -20.24 10.74 -3.37
C ASN A 141 -20.70 12.12 -2.86
N ASN A 142 -20.78 13.10 -3.76
CA ASN A 142 -21.07 14.48 -3.41
C ASN A 142 -22.50 14.63 -2.86
N GLY A 143 -22.59 14.77 -1.54
CA GLY A 143 -23.85 14.99 -0.80
C GLY A 143 -24.61 13.74 -0.37
N ASN A 144 -24.20 12.53 -0.78
CA ASN A 144 -24.79 11.27 -0.31
C ASN A 144 -23.77 10.11 -0.32
N PRO A 145 -22.73 10.15 0.54
CA PRO A 145 -21.79 9.05 0.73
C PRO A 145 -22.51 7.82 1.32
N THR A 146 -22.07 6.62 0.97
CA THR A 146 -22.55 5.39 1.64
C THR A 146 -21.44 4.80 2.50
N TRP A 147 -21.82 4.38 3.70
CA TRP A 147 -20.91 3.86 4.72
C TRP A 147 -21.26 2.43 5.07
N LYS A 148 -20.25 1.60 5.31
CA LYS A 148 -20.38 0.27 5.92
C LYS A 148 -19.33 0.10 7.02
N GLN A 149 -19.59 -0.80 7.95
CA GLN A 149 -18.70 -1.13 9.05
C GLN A 149 -18.74 -2.64 9.30
N TYR A 150 -17.57 -3.21 9.57
CA TYR A 150 -17.33 -4.64 9.68
C TYR A 150 -16.56 -4.92 10.98
N ILE A 151 -17.22 -5.59 11.93
CA ILE A 151 -16.60 -5.94 13.22
C ILE A 151 -15.63 -7.09 13.01
N VAL A 152 -14.39 -6.92 13.46
CA VAL A 152 -13.36 -7.96 13.44
C VAL A 152 -13.77 -9.11 14.38
N PRO A 153 -13.75 -10.39 13.94
CA PRO A 153 -14.26 -11.51 14.74
C PRO A 153 -13.57 -11.69 16.09
N THR A 154 -12.26 -11.48 16.17
CA THR A 154 -11.51 -11.54 17.42
C THR A 154 -11.83 -10.34 18.30
N PRO A 155 -12.39 -10.54 19.51
CA PRO A 155 -12.76 -9.43 20.37
C PRO A 155 -11.54 -8.65 20.85
N ASN A 156 -11.57 -7.32 20.70
CA ASN A 156 -10.48 -6.41 21.05
C ASN A 156 -9.18 -6.67 20.25
N ALA A 157 -9.28 -7.23 19.04
CA ALA A 157 -8.19 -7.35 18.08
C ALA A 157 -7.44 -6.02 17.84
N SER A 158 -8.17 -4.91 17.81
CA SER A 158 -7.64 -3.56 17.59
C SER A 158 -6.96 -3.46 16.21
N PRO A 159 -7.74 -3.39 15.10
CA PRO A 159 -7.20 -3.30 13.75
C PRO A 159 -6.47 -1.96 13.50
N TYR A 160 -5.26 -1.99 12.93
CA TYR A 160 -4.39 -0.81 12.72
C TYR A 160 -4.17 -0.49 11.24
N ASP A 161 -2.99 -0.75 10.68
CA ASP A 161 -2.68 -0.39 9.30
C ASP A 161 -3.30 -1.41 8.34
N LEU A 162 -3.55 -0.99 7.09
CA LEU A 162 -4.31 -1.81 6.13
C LEU A 162 -3.86 -1.61 4.68
N THR A 163 -3.92 -2.67 3.88
CA THR A 163 -3.52 -2.65 2.47
C THR A 163 -4.34 -3.64 1.63
N PHE A 164 -4.41 -3.42 0.32
CA PHE A 164 -5.12 -4.30 -0.61
C PHE A 164 -4.16 -5.25 -1.34
N ASP A 165 -4.59 -6.49 -1.55
CA ASP A 165 -3.93 -7.37 -2.51
C ASP A 165 -4.43 -7.22 -3.96
N GLN A 166 -3.75 -7.92 -4.88
CA GLN A 166 -4.09 -7.92 -6.30
C GLN A 166 -5.43 -8.60 -6.62
N ALA A 167 -6.01 -9.36 -5.68
CA ALA A 167 -7.33 -9.97 -5.79
C ALA A 167 -8.45 -9.10 -5.17
N GLY A 168 -8.09 -8.00 -4.50
CA GLY A 168 -9.03 -7.12 -3.82
C GLY A 168 -9.40 -7.55 -2.39
N ASN A 169 -8.66 -8.49 -1.78
CA ASN A 169 -8.80 -8.72 -0.34
C ASN A 169 -8.08 -7.62 0.42
N LEU A 170 -8.66 -7.23 1.55
CA LEU A 170 -8.11 -6.23 2.46
C LEU A 170 -7.34 -6.93 3.58
N TRP A 171 -6.07 -6.61 3.71
CA TRP A 171 -5.16 -7.14 4.72
C TRP A 171 -4.89 -6.08 5.77
N PHE A 172 -4.90 -6.45 7.05
CA PHE A 172 -4.74 -5.52 8.16
C PHE A 172 -4.05 -6.16 9.36
N THR A 173 -3.44 -5.33 10.22
CA THR A 173 -2.80 -5.79 11.46
C THR A 173 -3.77 -5.76 12.63
N GLU A 174 -3.84 -6.84 13.41
CA GLU A 174 -4.57 -6.89 14.68
C GLU A 174 -3.60 -6.64 15.84
N PHE A 175 -3.40 -5.36 16.18
CA PHE A 175 -2.33 -4.91 17.08
C PHE A 175 -2.38 -5.56 18.47
N THR A 176 -3.57 -5.76 19.04
CA THR A 176 -3.72 -6.34 20.38
C THR A 176 -3.76 -7.87 20.33
N ALA A 177 -4.33 -8.46 19.29
CA ALA A 177 -4.47 -9.92 19.18
C ALA A 177 -3.20 -10.65 18.68
N SER A 178 -2.18 -9.92 18.20
CA SER A 178 -0.98 -10.52 17.59
C SER A 178 -1.34 -11.37 16.38
N LYS A 179 -2.10 -10.80 15.45
CA LYS A 179 -2.53 -11.46 14.21
C LYS A 179 -2.43 -10.55 12.99
N ILE A 180 -2.46 -11.17 11.83
CA ILE A 180 -2.83 -10.53 10.56
C ILE A 180 -4.24 -10.97 10.19
N GLY A 181 -5.10 -10.00 9.91
CA GLY A 181 -6.44 -10.21 9.38
C GLY A 181 -6.48 -10.05 7.86
N GLU A 182 -7.34 -10.86 7.24
CA GLU A 182 -7.78 -10.81 5.85
C GLU A 182 -9.29 -10.59 5.85
N PHE A 183 -9.78 -9.63 5.09
CA PHE A 183 -11.20 -9.42 4.85
C PHE A 183 -11.47 -9.44 3.34
N ASN A 184 -12.38 -10.28 2.88
CA ASN A 184 -12.82 -10.29 1.49
C ASN A 184 -14.09 -9.43 1.34
N PRO A 185 -14.05 -8.26 0.66
CA PRO A 185 -15.21 -7.37 0.57
C PRO A 185 -16.40 -7.96 -0.20
N ALA A 186 -16.15 -8.89 -1.13
CA ALA A 186 -17.19 -9.49 -1.96
C ALA A 186 -18.00 -10.58 -1.22
N THR A 187 -17.37 -11.35 -0.33
CA THR A 187 -18.03 -12.40 0.46
C THR A 187 -18.32 -11.97 1.91
N GLN A 188 -17.72 -10.87 2.37
CA GLN A 188 -17.78 -10.35 3.75
C GLN A 188 -17.27 -11.38 4.79
N VAL A 189 -16.26 -12.17 4.39
CA VAL A 189 -15.62 -13.18 5.23
C VAL A 189 -14.28 -12.66 5.74
N PHE A 190 -14.04 -12.88 7.04
CA PHE A 190 -12.76 -12.66 7.68
C PHE A 190 -11.96 -13.97 7.80
N THR A 191 -10.64 -13.89 7.61
CA THR A 191 -9.66 -14.90 8.02
C THR A 191 -8.62 -14.22 8.92
N GLU A 192 -8.30 -14.82 10.06
CA GLU A 192 -7.39 -14.22 11.05
C GLU A 192 -6.26 -15.19 11.37
N THR A 193 -5.01 -14.75 11.24
CA THR A 193 -3.83 -15.64 11.35
C THR A 193 -2.86 -15.11 12.40
N PRO A 194 -2.53 -15.87 13.46
CA PRO A 194 -1.60 -15.42 14.47
C PRO A 194 -0.19 -15.24 13.90
N THR A 195 0.51 -14.21 14.37
CA THR A 195 1.96 -14.10 14.17
C THR A 195 2.66 -15.25 14.89
N PRO A 196 3.78 -15.79 14.38
CA PRO A 196 4.54 -16.83 15.06
C PRO A 196 5.00 -16.39 16.46
N THR A 197 5.44 -15.14 16.60
CA THR A 197 5.82 -14.55 17.89
C THR A 197 4.60 -13.97 18.66
N PRO A 198 4.32 -14.42 19.91
CA PRO A 198 3.21 -13.91 20.72
C PRO A 198 3.50 -12.53 21.32
N ASN A 199 2.47 -11.66 21.40
CA ASN A 199 2.58 -10.27 21.86
C ASN A 199 3.49 -9.42 20.95
N SER A 200 3.56 -9.76 19.67
CA SER A 200 4.28 -9.05 18.61
C SER A 200 3.87 -7.59 18.45
N ASN A 201 2.58 -7.31 18.66
CA ASN A 201 1.96 -6.02 18.38
C ASN A 201 2.19 -5.55 16.93
N PRO A 202 1.64 -6.29 15.93
CA PRO A 202 1.79 -5.93 14.53
C PRO A 202 1.14 -4.57 14.28
N TYR A 203 1.82 -3.68 13.56
CA TYR A 203 1.42 -2.27 13.46
C TYR A 203 1.29 -1.82 12.01
N GLY A 204 2.41 -1.59 11.30
CA GLY A 204 2.39 -1.17 9.90
C GLY A 204 2.31 -2.37 8.97
N ILE A 205 1.66 -2.22 7.80
CA ILE A 205 1.54 -3.28 6.80
C ILE A 205 1.67 -2.73 5.38
N VAL A 206 2.36 -3.45 4.51
CA VAL A 206 2.54 -3.05 3.12
C VAL A 206 2.66 -4.25 2.20
N GLY A 207 2.11 -4.12 1.01
CA GLY A 207 2.24 -5.11 -0.05
C GLY A 207 0.99 -5.13 -0.92
N PRO A 208 0.79 -6.22 -1.69
CA PRO A 208 1.76 -7.29 -1.93
C PRO A 208 2.96 -6.77 -2.73
N ASP A 209 4.16 -7.25 -2.42
CA ASP A 209 5.36 -7.09 -3.24
C ASP A 209 5.06 -7.63 -4.66
N SER A 210 5.22 -6.78 -5.66
CA SER A 210 4.91 -7.09 -7.05
C SER A 210 5.71 -8.26 -7.64
N ASN A 211 6.82 -8.66 -7.01
CA ASN A 211 7.69 -9.75 -7.46
C ASN A 211 7.35 -11.09 -6.79
N THR A 212 6.90 -11.07 -5.54
CA THR A 212 6.72 -12.28 -4.71
C THR A 212 5.28 -12.55 -4.29
N GLY A 213 4.40 -11.55 -4.41
CA GLY A 213 3.06 -11.57 -3.82
C GLY A 213 3.03 -11.35 -2.31
N ALA A 214 4.19 -11.22 -1.66
CA ALA A 214 4.27 -11.22 -0.20
C ALA A 214 3.87 -9.87 0.43
N ILE A 215 3.17 -9.95 1.56
CA ILE A 215 2.79 -8.82 2.38
C ILE A 215 3.71 -8.78 3.60
N TRP A 216 4.17 -7.59 3.95
CA TRP A 216 5.17 -7.33 4.99
C TRP A 216 4.56 -6.47 6.09
N PHE A 217 4.96 -6.70 7.34
CA PHE A 217 4.47 -5.97 8.49
C PHE A 217 5.55 -5.77 9.56
N THR A 218 5.35 -4.80 10.47
CA THR A 218 6.28 -4.53 11.59
C THR A 218 5.67 -4.93 12.93
N GLU A 219 6.47 -5.54 13.80
CA GLU A 219 6.06 -5.99 15.14
C GLU A 219 6.60 -5.00 16.19
N ASN A 220 5.74 -4.05 16.59
CA ASN A 220 6.15 -2.83 17.30
C ASN A 220 6.29 -2.99 18.82
N ASN A 221 6.26 -4.22 19.35
CA ASN A 221 6.60 -4.46 20.75
C ASN A 221 8.12 -4.32 20.98
N SER A 222 8.54 -3.53 21.98
CA SER A 222 9.96 -3.28 22.26
C SER A 222 10.74 -4.47 22.80
N ALA A 223 10.06 -5.55 23.21
CA ALA A 223 10.67 -6.84 23.55
C ALA A 223 10.72 -7.82 22.36
N VAL A 224 10.05 -7.50 21.25
CA VAL A 224 9.97 -8.31 20.02
C VAL A 224 10.79 -7.65 18.91
N SER A 225 10.31 -6.49 18.40
CA SER A 225 11.03 -5.64 17.45
C SER A 225 11.46 -6.36 16.16
N GLN A 226 10.52 -7.09 15.56
CA GLN A 226 10.71 -7.89 14.35
C GLN A 226 10.01 -7.27 13.14
N ILE A 227 10.35 -7.79 11.95
CA ILE A 227 9.63 -7.55 10.70
C ILE A 227 9.11 -8.91 10.27
N GLY A 228 7.80 -9.03 10.06
CA GLY A 228 7.18 -10.24 9.56
C GLY A 228 6.87 -10.15 8.06
N ARG A 229 6.82 -11.30 7.40
CA ARG A 229 6.37 -11.44 6.02
C ARG A 229 5.46 -12.65 5.91
N PHE A 230 4.37 -12.53 5.15
CA PHE A 230 3.61 -13.68 4.72
C PHE A 230 3.36 -13.64 3.21
N THR A 231 3.30 -14.82 2.58
CA THR A 231 2.92 -14.94 1.17
C THR A 231 1.51 -15.53 1.11
N PRO A 232 0.48 -14.75 0.74
CA PRO A 232 -0.86 -15.29 0.57
C PRO A 232 -0.87 -16.37 -0.51
N PRO A 233 -1.50 -17.54 -0.29
CA PRO A 233 -1.76 -18.46 -1.38
C PRO A 233 -2.72 -17.83 -2.38
N LEU A 234 -2.45 -18.00 -3.69
CA LEU A 234 -3.20 -17.41 -4.82
C LEU A 234 -4.72 -17.72 -4.85
N SER A 235 -5.24 -18.52 -3.91
CA SER A 235 -6.65 -18.89 -3.80
C SER A 235 -7.13 -19.04 -2.34
N GLY A 236 -6.54 -18.29 -1.40
CA GLY A 236 -7.14 -17.99 -0.10
C GLY A 236 -6.70 -18.84 1.10
N THR A 237 -6.91 -18.24 2.28
CA THR A 237 -6.65 -18.74 3.64
C THR A 237 -5.16 -18.97 3.95
N LEU A 238 -4.58 -18.08 4.75
CA LEU A 238 -3.23 -18.28 5.31
C LEU A 238 -3.16 -19.51 6.23
N SER A 239 -1.97 -20.08 6.29
CA SER A 239 -1.56 -21.05 7.31
C SER A 239 -0.41 -20.43 8.11
N THR A 240 -0.23 -20.84 9.37
CA THR A 240 0.93 -20.39 10.16
C THR A 240 2.27 -20.81 9.55
N THR A 241 2.27 -21.75 8.60
CA THR A 241 3.44 -22.18 7.81
C THR A 241 3.77 -21.27 6.62
N SER A 242 2.99 -20.22 6.34
CA SER A 242 3.26 -19.25 5.26
C SER A 242 3.73 -17.89 5.76
N ILE A 243 4.15 -17.80 7.03
CA ILE A 243 4.72 -16.60 7.66
C ILE A 243 6.20 -16.87 7.99
N ASP A 244 7.09 -15.97 7.56
CA ASP A 244 8.50 -15.92 7.91
C ASP A 244 8.78 -14.63 8.70
N GLU A 245 9.66 -14.71 9.71
CA GLU A 245 10.22 -13.58 10.49
C GLU A 245 11.74 -13.48 10.28
#